data_AF-A0A3Q2FVK0-F1
#
_entry.id   AF-A0A3Q2FVK0-F1
#
_cell.length_a   1.000
_cell.length_b   1.000
_cell.length_c   1.000
_cell.angle_alpha   90.00
_cell.angle_beta   90.00
_cell.angle_gamma   90.00
#
_symmetry.space_group_name_H-M   'P 1'
#
loop_
_entity.id
_entity.type
_entity.pdbx_description
1 polymer ?
#
loop_
_entity_poly.entity_id
_entity_poly.type
_entity_poly.pdbx_seq_one_letter_code
_entity_poly.pdbx_strand_id
1 'polypeptide(L)'
;MKVNNKNNKKWQDYSAVGKRLKGTRFIAFKVPLKQALTRTLPCSEAFGPWELLDALQKDDQELGLIIDLTFTTRYYNLQDLPQSLLFVKIFTAGHEVPSDATILSFKRAVRRFLRDNEDNGEGRKQLFNNNRNLLHTTF
;
A
#
# COMPACT_ATOMS: atom_id res chain seq x y z
N MET A 1 -0.36 31.47 -3.74
CA MET A 1 -0.67 30.42 -2.74
C MET A 1 0.64 29.80 -2.26
N LYS A 2 0.99 29.93 -0.97
CA LYS A 2 2.18 29.28 -0.39
C LYS A 2 1.82 27.82 -0.07
N VAL A 3 2.38 26.88 -0.82
CA VAL A 3 2.31 25.45 -0.47
C VAL A 3 3.19 25.25 0.76
N ASN A 4 2.57 24.92 1.88
CA ASN A 4 3.26 24.81 3.17
C ASN A 4 4.08 23.50 3.19
N ASN A 5 5.39 23.61 2.96
CA ASN A 5 6.31 22.49 2.69
C ASN A 5 6.79 21.75 3.97
N LYS A 6 6.20 22.05 5.14
CA LYS A 6 6.61 21.47 6.44
C LYS A 6 6.31 19.99 6.60
N ASN A 7 5.37 19.44 5.83
CA ASN A 7 4.93 18.05 5.97
C ASN A 7 5.78 17.04 5.15
N ASN A 8 6.56 17.51 4.17
CA ASN A 8 7.28 16.63 3.26
C ASN A 8 8.57 16.03 3.85
N LYS A 9 9.23 16.72 4.81
CA LYS A 9 10.48 16.20 5.41
C LYS A 9 10.28 14.84 6.07
N LYS A 10 9.28 14.71 6.95
CA LYS A 10 9.01 13.44 7.64
C LYS A 10 8.70 12.30 6.68
N TRP A 11 8.04 12.56 5.55
CA TRP A 11 7.72 11.52 4.56
C TRP A 11 8.97 11.07 3.76
N GLN A 12 9.91 11.98 3.49
CA GLN A 12 11.16 11.66 2.81
C GLN A 12 12.07 10.80 3.69
N ASP A 13 12.00 10.96 5.01
CA ASP A 13 12.83 10.26 5.99
C ASP A 13 12.54 8.74 6.10
N TYR A 14 11.39 8.27 5.57
CA TYR A 14 11.02 6.85 5.58
C TYR A 14 11.37 6.14 4.27
N SER A 15 11.83 4.89 4.39
CA SER A 15 11.96 3.97 3.26
C SER A 15 10.63 3.81 2.53
N ALA A 16 10.67 3.78 1.20
CA ALA A 16 9.48 3.72 0.37
C ALA A 16 8.66 2.45 0.60
N VAL A 17 9.30 1.27 0.49
CA VAL A 17 8.69 -0.05 0.62
C VAL A 17 9.48 -0.88 1.63
N GLY A 18 8.78 -1.53 2.55
CA GLY A 18 9.35 -2.48 3.51
C GLY A 18 9.39 -3.91 2.96
N LYS A 19 10.03 -4.82 3.69
CA LYS A 19 10.05 -6.24 3.33
C LYS A 19 8.74 -6.92 3.71
N ARG A 20 8.42 -8.02 3.01
CA ARG A 20 7.32 -8.90 3.39
C ARG A 20 7.54 -9.46 4.79
N LEU A 21 6.52 -9.32 5.65
CA LEU A 21 6.54 -9.85 7.00
C LEU A 21 6.47 -11.39 6.93
N LYS A 22 7.53 -12.05 7.41
CA LYS A 22 7.68 -13.51 7.38
C LYS A 22 6.47 -14.20 8.03
N GLY A 23 5.98 -15.26 7.39
CA GLY A 23 4.80 -16.01 7.85
C GLY A 23 3.46 -15.31 7.55
N THR A 24 3.48 -14.20 6.81
CA THR A 24 2.26 -13.48 6.43
C THR A 24 2.26 -13.12 4.94
N ARG A 25 1.19 -12.47 4.49
CA ARG A 25 1.07 -11.84 3.17
C ARG A 25 1.07 -10.30 3.26
N PHE A 26 1.67 -9.76 4.32
CA PHE A 26 1.77 -8.31 4.54
C PHE A 26 3.11 -7.75 4.07
N ILE A 27 3.04 -6.64 3.35
CA ILE A 27 4.13 -5.66 3.18
C ILE A 27 3.57 -4.32 3.69
N ALA A 28 4.44 -3.45 4.17
CA ALA A 28 4.12 -2.07 4.49
C ALA A 28 4.91 -1.14 3.55
N PHE A 29 4.34 0.01 3.21
CA PHE A 29 4.98 1.05 2.40
C PHE A 29 4.43 2.40 2.81
N LYS A 30 5.23 3.46 2.66
CA LYS A 30 4.76 4.83 2.89
C LYS A 30 3.79 5.24 1.79
N VAL A 31 2.87 6.16 2.06
CA VAL A 31 1.86 6.53 1.08
C VAL A 31 2.48 7.00 -0.26
N PRO A 32 2.10 6.40 -1.41
CA PRO A 32 2.51 6.92 -2.72
C PRO A 32 1.82 8.25 -2.99
N LEU A 33 2.54 9.18 -3.61
CA LEU A 33 2.07 10.53 -3.87
C LEU A 33 1.88 10.75 -5.37
N LYS A 34 0.75 11.34 -5.75
CA LYS A 34 0.50 11.78 -7.12
C LYS A 34 1.51 12.85 -7.52
N GLN A 35 1.77 12.93 -8.82
CA GLN A 35 2.79 13.82 -9.42
C GLN A 35 2.70 15.27 -8.94
N ALA A 36 1.49 15.80 -8.73
CA ALA A 36 1.30 17.17 -8.23
C ALA A 36 1.92 17.42 -6.85
N LEU A 37 2.05 16.39 -6.01
CA LEU A 37 2.64 16.46 -4.67
C LEU A 37 4.15 16.16 -4.67
N THR A 38 4.66 15.47 -5.70
CA THR A 38 6.08 15.13 -5.83
C THR A 38 6.87 16.07 -6.74
N ARG A 39 6.21 17.03 -7.42
CA ARG A 39 6.85 17.92 -8.41
C ARG A 39 8.09 18.68 -7.95
N THR A 40 8.21 18.92 -6.64
CA THR A 40 9.34 19.67 -6.05
C THR A 40 10.41 18.75 -5.46
N LEU A 41 10.21 17.44 -5.52
CA LEU A 41 11.15 16.45 -5.01
C LEU A 41 12.20 16.12 -6.08
N PRO A 42 13.43 15.79 -5.68
CA PRO A 42 14.37 15.11 -6.57
C PRO A 42 13.75 13.82 -7.15
N CYS A 43 14.07 13.48 -8.40
CA CYS A 43 13.53 12.27 -9.03
C CYS A 43 13.84 10.99 -8.22
N SER A 44 14.98 10.95 -7.54
CA SER A 44 15.38 9.83 -6.66
C SER A 44 14.53 9.69 -5.40
N GLU A 45 13.79 10.72 -5.01
CA GLU A 45 12.93 10.74 -3.83
C GLU A 45 11.44 10.71 -4.17
N ALA A 46 11.10 10.88 -5.45
CA ALA A 46 9.73 10.76 -5.93
C ALA A 46 9.24 9.32 -5.76
N PHE A 47 8.06 9.16 -5.16
CA PHE A 47 7.45 7.86 -4.95
C PHE A 47 5.94 7.97 -5.16
N GLY A 48 5.49 7.56 -6.33
CA GLY A 48 4.09 7.47 -6.71
C GLY A 48 3.60 6.03 -6.85
N PRO A 49 2.36 5.85 -7.35
CA PRO A 49 1.78 4.53 -7.56
C PRO A 49 2.63 3.64 -8.49
N TRP A 50 3.28 4.25 -9.49
CA TRP A 50 4.11 3.52 -10.44
C TRP A 50 5.40 3.01 -9.79
N GLU A 51 6.11 3.88 -9.06
CA GLU A 51 7.33 3.51 -8.34
C GLU A 51 7.06 2.44 -7.27
N LEU A 52 5.88 2.47 -6.66
CA LEU A 52 5.43 1.42 -5.74
C LEU A 52 5.36 0.06 -6.44
N LEU A 53 4.67 -0.03 -7.57
CA LEU A 53 4.48 -1.29 -8.29
C LEU A 53 5.80 -1.84 -8.83
N ASP A 54 6.65 -0.96 -9.38
CA ASP A 54 7.98 -1.31 -9.86
C ASP A 54 8.89 -1.84 -8.73
N ALA A 55 8.88 -1.19 -7.56
CA ALA A 55 9.65 -1.65 -6.41
C ALA A 55 9.22 -3.04 -5.93
N LEU A 56 7.92 -3.33 -5.94
CA LEU A 56 7.40 -4.63 -5.53
C LEU A 56 7.72 -5.72 -6.56
N GLN A 57 7.59 -5.40 -7.85
CA GLN A 57 7.92 -6.34 -8.92
C GLN A 57 9.39 -6.74 -8.91
N LYS A 58 10.30 -5.80 -8.58
CA LYS A 58 11.74 -6.08 -8.41
C LYS A 58 12.04 -7.07 -7.29
N ASP A 59 11.19 -7.11 -6.26
CA ASP A 59 11.27 -8.05 -5.13
C ASP A 59 10.44 -9.33 -5.36
N ASP A 60 9.99 -9.59 -6.60
CA ASP A 60 9.12 -10.71 -6.98
C ASP A 60 7.82 -10.77 -6.15
N GLN A 61 7.27 -9.59 -5.83
CA GLN A 61 6.02 -9.42 -5.09
C GLN A 61 4.94 -8.79 -5.96
N GLU A 62 3.71 -9.30 -5.88
CA GLU A 62 2.54 -8.73 -6.55
C GLU A 62 1.48 -8.32 -5.51
N LEU A 63 0.98 -7.08 -5.61
CA LEU A 63 -0.13 -6.60 -4.77
C LEU A 63 -1.46 -7.18 -5.22
N GLY A 64 -2.24 -7.70 -4.28
CA GLY A 64 -3.62 -8.10 -4.52
C GLY A 64 -4.65 -7.17 -3.87
N LEU A 65 -4.31 -6.51 -2.77
CA LEU A 65 -5.15 -5.58 -2.04
C LEU A 65 -4.33 -4.48 -1.35
N ILE A 66 -4.69 -3.22 -1.58
CA ILE A 66 -4.28 -2.08 -0.76
C ILE A 66 -5.36 -1.77 0.28
N ILE A 67 -5.00 -1.78 1.56
CA ILE A 67 -5.80 -1.17 2.63
C ILE A 67 -5.17 0.17 2.99
N ASP A 68 -5.81 1.25 2.56
CA ASP A 68 -5.34 2.60 2.84
C ASP A 68 -5.87 3.08 4.19
N LEU A 69 -4.97 3.29 5.14
CA LEU A 69 -5.31 3.73 6.49
C LEU A 69 -5.25 5.24 6.68
N THR A 70 -4.78 5.99 5.68
CA THR A 70 -4.62 7.45 5.82
C THR A 70 -5.97 8.12 6.08
N PHE A 71 -5.98 9.20 6.86
CA PHE A 71 -7.21 9.96 7.16
C PHE A 71 -7.58 10.95 6.04
N THR A 72 -7.19 10.69 4.79
CA THR A 72 -7.43 11.58 3.65
C THR A 72 -7.44 10.81 2.34
N THR A 73 -8.05 11.37 1.29
CA THR A 73 -8.08 10.80 -0.07
C THR A 73 -7.21 11.60 -1.05
N ARG A 74 -6.37 12.52 -0.53
CA ARG A 74 -5.69 13.53 -1.35
C ARG A 74 -4.38 13.08 -1.99
N TYR A 75 -3.83 11.95 -1.56
CA TYR A 75 -2.45 11.57 -1.88
C TYR A 75 -2.28 10.96 -3.28
N TYR A 76 -3.17 10.08 -3.72
CA TYR A 76 -3.12 9.44 -5.03
C TYR A 76 -4.55 9.19 -5.52
N ASN A 77 -4.73 8.93 -6.82
CA ASN A 77 -6.03 8.57 -7.37
C ASN A 77 -6.07 7.08 -7.68
N LEU A 78 -7.24 6.45 -7.51
CA LEU A 78 -7.39 5.02 -7.82
C LEU A 78 -7.24 4.70 -9.31
N GLN A 79 -7.49 5.67 -10.19
CA GLN A 79 -7.25 5.54 -11.63
C GLN A 79 -5.77 5.35 -11.98
N ASP A 80 -4.86 5.73 -11.07
CA ASP A 80 -3.42 5.59 -11.25
C ASP A 80 -2.92 4.19 -10.82
N LEU A 81 -3.83 3.31 -10.37
CA LEU A 81 -3.57 1.92 -9.96
C LEU A 81 -4.14 0.93 -10.98
N PRO A 82 -3.56 -0.29 -11.08
CA PRO A 82 -4.11 -1.36 -11.94
C PRO A 82 -5.54 -1.72 -11.54
N GLN A 83 -6.42 -1.94 -12.52
CA GLN A 83 -7.81 -2.34 -12.27
C GLN A 83 -7.95 -3.70 -11.55
N SER A 84 -6.95 -4.56 -11.69
CA SER A 84 -6.88 -5.86 -11.01
C SER A 84 -6.58 -5.75 -9.51
N LEU A 85 -6.10 -4.60 -9.05
CA LEU A 85 -5.71 -4.35 -7.66
C LEU A 85 -6.94 -3.97 -6.84
N LEU A 86 -7.25 -4.78 -5.83
CA LEU A 86 -8.33 -4.45 -4.91
C LEU A 86 -7.90 -3.28 -4.01
N PHE A 87 -8.90 -2.48 -3.61
CA PHE A 87 -8.68 -1.30 -2.79
C PHE A 87 -9.73 -1.21 -1.68
N VAL A 88 -9.29 -0.95 -0.45
CA VAL A 88 -10.15 -0.68 0.70
C VAL A 88 -9.63 0.56 1.43
N LYS A 89 -10.50 1.54 1.66
CA LYS A 89 -10.22 2.71 2.49
C LYS A 89 -10.72 2.47 3.91
N ILE A 90 -9.86 2.62 4.91
CA ILE A 90 -10.23 2.62 6.33
C ILE A 90 -9.66 3.88 6.97
N PHE A 91 -10.47 4.93 7.08
CA PHE A 91 -10.04 6.17 7.70
C PHE A 91 -9.56 5.94 9.14
N THR A 92 -8.26 6.10 9.37
CA THR A 92 -7.63 5.91 10.68
C THR A 92 -7.01 7.23 11.11
N ALA A 93 -7.51 7.81 12.21
CA ALA A 93 -6.95 9.04 12.76
C ALA A 93 -5.53 8.77 13.29
N GLY A 94 -4.62 9.71 13.04
CA GLY A 94 -3.27 9.65 13.59
C GLY A 94 -3.26 10.01 15.09
N HIS A 95 -2.17 9.63 15.76
CA HIS A 95 -1.90 9.93 17.18
C HIS A 95 -2.86 9.32 18.22
N GLU A 96 -3.80 8.48 17.79
CA GLU A 96 -4.73 7.76 18.66
C GLU A 96 -4.70 6.26 18.36
N VAL A 97 -5.06 5.44 19.35
CA VAL A 97 -5.26 4.01 19.12
C VAL A 97 -6.52 3.84 18.25
N PRO A 98 -6.46 3.06 17.14
CA PRO A 98 -7.63 2.82 16.31
C PRO A 98 -8.80 2.24 17.09
N SER A 99 -10.02 2.69 16.77
CA SER A 99 -11.25 2.18 17.40
C SER A 99 -11.48 0.69 17.10
N ASP A 100 -12.28 0.01 17.93
CA ASP A 100 -12.69 -1.38 17.69
C ASP A 100 -13.36 -1.57 16.32
N ALA A 101 -14.12 -0.56 15.86
CA ALA A 101 -14.74 -0.58 14.54
C ALA A 101 -13.69 -0.52 13.42
N THR A 102 -12.65 0.31 13.56
CA THR A 102 -11.51 0.38 12.64
C THR A 102 -10.77 -0.95 12.59
N ILE A 103 -10.45 -1.53 13.75
CA ILE A 103 -9.78 -2.83 13.89
C ILE A 103 -10.62 -3.95 13.27
N LEU A 104 -11.93 -3.97 13.52
CA LEU A 104 -12.83 -4.97 12.96
C LEU A 104 -12.92 -4.86 11.44
N SER A 105 -12.97 -3.64 10.90
CA SER A 105 -13.00 -3.39 9.46
C SER A 105 -11.73 -3.89 8.78
N PHE A 106 -10.58 -3.63 9.40
CA PHE A 106 -9.29 -4.15 8.98
C PHE A 106 -9.30 -5.68 8.94
N LYS A 107 -9.64 -6.33 10.07
CA LYS A 107 -9.69 -7.80 10.16
C LYS A 107 -10.64 -8.42 9.12
N ARG A 108 -11.78 -7.79 8.84
CA ARG A 108 -12.74 -8.27 7.83
C ARG A 108 -12.18 -8.17 6.41
N ALA A 109 -11.56 -7.05 6.04
CA ALA A 109 -10.90 -6.89 4.75
C ALA A 109 -9.81 -7.93 4.56
N VAL A 110 -8.99 -8.15 5.61
CA VAL A 110 -7.93 -9.16 5.63
C VAL A 110 -8.46 -10.56 5.36
N ARG A 111 -9.40 -11.02 6.20
CA ARG A 111 -9.95 -12.37 6.11
C ARG A 111 -10.66 -12.63 4.80
N ARG A 112 -11.40 -11.63 4.29
CA ARG A 112 -12.08 -11.74 2.99
C ARG A 112 -11.06 -11.98 1.88
N PHE A 113 -10.02 -11.14 1.80
CA PHE A 113 -9.01 -11.29 0.76
C PHE A 113 -8.30 -12.63 0.85
N LEU A 114 -7.90 -13.06 2.06
CA LEU A 114 -7.22 -14.34 2.24
C LEU A 114 -8.12 -15.52 1.81
N ARG A 115 -9.38 -15.53 2.23
CA ARG A 115 -10.36 -16.56 1.85
C ARG A 115 -10.58 -16.62 0.35
N ASP A 116 -10.72 -15.45 -0.29
CA ASP A 116 -10.95 -15.38 -1.73
C ASP A 116 -9.68 -15.69 -2.55
N ASN A 117 -8.52 -15.91 -1.89
CA ASN A 117 -7.22 -16.18 -2.51
C ASN A 117 -6.42 -17.27 -1.74
N GLU A 118 -7.10 -18.31 -1.23
CA GLU A 118 -6.50 -19.38 -0.42
C GLU A 118 -5.44 -20.17 -1.19
N ASP A 119 -5.65 -20.41 -2.48
CA ASP A 119 -4.75 -21.20 -3.35
C ASP A 119 -3.37 -20.57 -3.59
N ASN A 120 -3.19 -19.29 -3.24
CA ASN A 120 -1.93 -18.56 -3.45
C ASN A 120 -0.96 -18.70 -2.26
N GLY A 121 -1.32 -19.49 -1.25
CA GLY A 121 -0.61 -19.62 0.03
C GLY A 121 0.47 -20.71 0.11
N GLU A 122 0.51 -21.66 -0.83
CA GLU A 122 1.44 -22.79 -0.78
C GLU A 122 2.31 -22.88 -2.02
N GLY A 123 3.62 -23.08 -1.80
CA GLY A 123 4.65 -23.22 -2.84
C GLY A 123 4.50 -24.48 -3.70
N ARG A 124 3.40 -24.58 -4.45
CA ARG A 124 3.28 -25.53 -5.56
C ARG A 124 3.67 -24.82 -6.85
N LYS A 125 4.86 -25.19 -7.35
CA LYS A 125 5.28 -24.95 -8.73
C LYS A 125 4.24 -25.56 -9.66
N GLN A 126 3.34 -24.75 -10.20
CA GLN A 126 2.54 -25.07 -11.38
C GLN A 126 2.61 -23.91 -12.36
N LEU A 127 2.79 -24.28 -13.63
CA LEU A 127 3.51 -23.56 -14.68
C LEU A 127 2.78 -22.37 -15.31
N PHE A 128 1.77 -21.79 -14.66
CA PHE A 128 1.05 -20.64 -15.22
C PHE A 128 0.61 -19.67 -14.11
N ASN A 129 1.31 -18.54 -14.00
CA ASN A 129 0.86 -17.23 -13.52
C ASN A 129 0.03 -17.13 -12.22
N ASN A 130 0.45 -17.77 -11.12
CA ASN A 130 -0.24 -17.73 -9.81
C ASN A 130 0.52 -16.94 -8.71
N ASN A 131 0.83 -15.66 -8.95
CA ASN A 131 1.58 -14.82 -8.00
C ASN A 131 0.77 -13.74 -7.26
N ARG A 132 -0.57 -13.78 -7.24
CA ARG A 132 -1.35 -12.73 -6.54
C ARG A 132 -1.27 -12.85 -5.04
N ASN A 133 -0.33 -12.14 -4.42
CA ASN A 133 0.12 -12.46 -3.09
C ASN A 133 0.09 -11.35 -2.04
N LEU A 134 -0.66 -10.23 -2.05
CA LEU A 134 -0.49 -9.29 -0.92
C LEU A 134 -1.66 -8.45 -0.44
N LEU A 135 -1.73 -8.36 0.90
CA LEU A 135 -2.57 -7.47 1.66
C LEU A 135 -1.71 -6.39 2.29
N HIS A 136 -2.09 -5.13 2.13
CA HIS A 136 -1.19 -4.02 2.47
C HIS A 136 -1.85 -2.97 3.40
N THR A 137 -1.05 -2.26 4.21
CA THR A 137 -1.45 -1.12 5.05
C THR A 137 -0.57 0.11 4.84
N THR A 138 -1.13 1.26 4.47
CA THR A 138 -0.40 2.54 4.44
C THR A 138 -0.30 3.15 5.85
N PHE A 139 0.85 3.72 6.21
CA PHE A 139 1.01 4.63 7.35
C PHE A 139 1.35 6.03 6.84
#